data_AF-A0AAE7J535-F1
#
_entry.id   AF-A0AAE7J535-F1
#
_cell.length_a   1.000
_cell.length_b   1.000
_cell.length_c   1.000
_cell.angle_alpha   90.00
_cell.angle_beta   90.00
_cell.angle_gamma   90.00
#
_symmetry.space_group_name_H-M   'P 1'
#
loop_
_entity.id
_entity.type
_entity.pdbx_description
1 polymer ?
#
loop_
_entity_poly.entity_id
_entity_poly.type
_entity_poly.pdbx_seq_one_letter_code
_entity_poly.pdbx_strand_id
1 'polypeptide(L)' 'MAATTLDLLAQLPEAYQAFGPLVDILPIIPLFFLLLAFVWQASVGFR' A
#
# COMPACT_ATOMS: atom_id res chain seq x y z
N MET A 1 29.87 11.23 -0.31
CA MET A 1 29.21 10.50 -1.42
C MET A 1 29.17 9.03 -1.04
N ALA A 2 27.97 8.42 -1.12
CA ALA A 2 27.64 7.01 -0.89
C ALA A 2 27.54 6.51 0.58
N ALA A 3 26.40 6.77 1.20
CA ALA A 3 25.67 5.94 2.16
C ALA A 3 24.24 6.53 2.18
N THR A 4 23.12 5.87 1.92
CA THR A 4 22.76 4.44 2.00
C THR A 4 21.48 4.27 1.18
N THR A 5 21.38 3.14 0.49
CA THR A 5 20.16 2.55 -0.05
C THR A 5 18.94 2.71 0.87
N LEU A 6 17.83 3.29 0.37
CA LEU A 6 16.49 3.18 0.98
C LEU A 6 16.37 3.66 2.45
N ASP A 7 16.21 4.97 2.66
CA ASP A 7 15.62 5.52 3.91
C ASP A 7 14.13 5.14 4.01
N LEU A 8 13.83 3.85 4.18
CA LEU A 8 12.45 3.31 4.22
C LEU A 8 11.74 3.47 5.57
N LEU A 9 12.30 4.23 6.51
CA LEU A 9 11.77 4.39 7.87
C LEU A 9 11.80 5.86 8.33
N ALA A 10 11.29 6.78 7.52
CA ALA A 10 10.97 8.12 8.00
C ALA A 10 9.73 8.04 8.90
N GLN A 11 9.81 8.58 10.12
CA GLN A 11 8.64 8.74 10.98
C GLN A 11 7.66 9.74 10.37
N LEU A 12 6.37 9.49 10.55
CA LEU A 12 5.35 10.47 10.21
C LEU A 12 5.56 11.74 11.02
N PRO A 13 5.26 12.94 10.46
CA PRO A 13 5.22 14.15 11.25
C PRO A 13 4.29 14.00 12.47
N GLU A 14 4.53 14.75 13.53
CA GLU A 14 3.84 14.60 14.81
C GLU A 14 2.30 14.59 14.69
N ALA A 15 1.75 15.48 13.85
CA ALA A 15 0.32 15.56 13.58
C ALA A 15 -0.29 14.31 12.92
N TYR A 16 0.54 13.45 12.30
CA TYR A 16 0.12 12.26 11.56
C TYR A 16 0.50 10.94 12.23
N GLN A 17 1.18 10.97 13.37
CA GLN A 17 1.62 9.76 14.11
C GLN A 17 0.45 8.79 14.38
N ALA A 18 -0.74 9.31 14.67
CA ALA A 18 -1.94 8.47 14.89
C ALA A 18 -2.34 7.62 13.68
N PHE A 19 -1.91 7.99 12.46
CA PHE A 19 -2.18 7.26 11.22
C PHE A 19 -1.06 6.31 10.80
N GLY A 20 -0.01 6.13 11.61
CA GLY A 20 1.06 5.15 11.36
C GLY A 20 0.53 3.78 10.92
N PRO A 21 -0.38 3.16 11.69
CA PRO A 21 -0.95 1.85 11.33
C PRO A 21 -1.68 1.84 9.98
N LEU A 22 -2.27 2.96 9.54
CA LEU A 22 -2.91 3.06 8.23
C LEU A 22 -1.86 3.13 7.12
N VAL A 23 -0.82 3.94 7.31
CA VAL A 23 0.27 4.10 6.34
C VAL A 23 1.01 2.79 6.11
N ASP A 24 1.19 1.98 7.15
CA ASP A 24 1.78 0.64 7.06
C ASP A 24 1.02 -0.30 6.10
N ILE A 25 -0.29 -0.06 5.89
CA ILE A 25 -1.15 -0.87 5.01
C ILE A 25 -1.15 -0.33 3.58
N LEU A 26 -0.95 0.98 3.35
CA LEU A 26 -1.04 1.59 2.01
C LEU A 26 -0.22 0.88 0.91
N PRO A 27 1.00 0.36 1.17
CA PRO A 27 1.78 -0.37 0.16
C PRO A 27 1.08 -1.62 -0.41
N ILE A 28 0.08 -2.20 0.29
CA ILE A 28 -0.65 -3.38 -0.18
C ILE A 28 -1.74 -3.04 -1.22
N ILE A 29 -2.16 -1.78 -1.33
CA ILE A 29 -3.26 -1.34 -2.22
C ILE A 29 -3.11 -1.81 -3.68
N PRO A 30 -1.92 -1.80 -4.31
CA PRO A 30 -1.76 -2.32 -5.67
C PRO A 30 -2.19 -3.78 -5.82
N LEU A 31 -1.98 -4.62 -4.79
CA LEU A 31 -2.43 -6.01 -4.80
C LEU A 31 -3.96 -6.10 -4.73
N PHE A 32 -4.61 -5.22 -3.96
CA PHE A 32 -6.08 -5.16 -3.94
C PHE A 32 -6.68 -4.79 -5.29
N PHE A 33 -6.03 -3.95 -6.11
CA PHE A 33 -6.49 -3.69 -7.48
C PHE A 33 -6.37 -4.93 -8.38
N LEU A 34 -5.28 -5.69 -8.25
CA LEU A 34 -5.15 -6.97 -8.95
C LEU A 34 -6.27 -7.93 -8.54
N LEU A 35 -6.51 -8.09 -7.23
CA LEU A 35 -7.58 -8.95 -6.71
C LEU A 35 -8.97 -8.46 -7.12
N LEU A 36 -9.18 -7.14 -7.16
CA LEU A 36 -10.42 -6.53 -7.61
C LEU A 36 -10.72 -6.86 -9.08
N ALA A 37 -9.70 -6.99 -9.94
CA ALA A 37 -9.89 -7.43 -11.32
C ALA A 37 -10.49 -8.85 -11.39
N PHE A 38 -10.05 -9.76 -10.50
CA PHE A 38 -10.64 -11.10 -10.40
C PHE A 38 -12.04 -11.09 -9.79
N VAL A 39 -12.29 -10.24 -8.79
CA VAL A 39 -13.65 -10.05 -8.24
C VAL A 39 -14.60 -9.54 -9.33
N TRP A 40 -14.15 -8.56 -10.12
CA TRP A 40 -14.92 -8.05 -11.25
C TRP A 40 -15.20 -9.15 -12.28
N GLN A 41 -14.16 -9.87 -12.70
CA GLN A 41 -14.33 -10.97 -13.65
C GLN A 41 -15.26 -12.07 -13.12
N ALA A 42 -15.14 -12.45 -11.85
CA ALA A 42 -16.05 -13.41 -11.21
C ALA A 42 -17.50 -12.90 -11.20
N SER A 43 -17.73 -11.60 -10.99
CA SER A 43 -19.08 -11.02 -10.97
C SER A 43 -19.78 -11.04 -12.34
N VAL A 44 -19.01 -11.12 -13.44
CA VAL A 44 -19.53 -11.23 -14.81
C VAL A 44 -19.34 -12.63 -15.41
N GLY A 45 -18.92 -13.60 -14.60
CA GLY A 45 -18.80 -15.01 -14.99
C GLY A 45 -17.56 -15.38 -15.82
N PHE A 46 -16.47 -14.60 -15.73
CA PHE A 46 -15.23 -14.83 -16.51
C PHE A 46 -15.48 -14.95 -18.02
N ARG A 47 -16.33 -14.07 -18.55
CA ARG A 47 -16.62 -13.94 -19.98
C ARG A 47 -15.66 -13.02 -20.70
#